data_AF-A0A1A8U7R6-F1
#
_entry.id   AF-A0A1A8U7R6-F1
#
_cell.length_a   1.000
_cell.length_b   1.000
_cell.length_c   1.000
_cell.angle_alpha   90.00
_cell.angle_beta   90.00
_cell.angle_gamma   90.00
#
_symmetry.space_group_name_H-M   'P 1'
#
loop_
_entity.id
_entity.type
_entity.pdbx_description
1 polymer ?
#
loop_
_entity_poly.entity_id
_entity_poly.type
_entity_poly.pdbx_seq_one_letter_code
_entity_poly.pdbx_strand_id
1 'polypeptide(L)'
;PELKSQLGNFSANLEDFNTSAVTQQMNSVYLINLNQTADKITNLSKVQTNSNIKQQLSDEATKLRQIQAGIETNIYPQMKNLNSSINTLRLTTRQTNGTVGEVLSSVGAAQDFLNTNTTQIVKTESRRFLDCQLGYFTAFTNWASLTITQEVGRCGPLAGAVQSLDVMFCYSIVESLNAFWFSLGWCLIFFIPSIICSIKLAKYYRRMKHSNGKDDNHILMSHIPRAQMKVI
;
A
#
# COMPACT_ATOMS: atom_id res chain seq x y z
N PRO A 1 -1.95 -10.21 7.52
CA PRO A 1 -2.09 -10.21 8.99
C PRO A 1 -2.93 -9.02 9.52
N GLU A 2 -2.54 -7.78 9.19
CA GLU A 2 -3.21 -6.54 9.61
C GLU A 2 -4.71 -6.52 9.24
N LEU A 3 -5.03 -6.74 7.95
CA LEU A 3 -6.41 -6.76 7.45
C LEU A 3 -7.29 -7.81 8.13
N LYS A 4 -6.75 -9.01 8.38
CA LYS A 4 -7.47 -10.09 9.08
C LYS A 4 -7.84 -9.66 10.50
N SER A 5 -6.92 -9.00 11.20
CA SER A 5 -7.16 -8.48 12.54
C SER A 5 -8.18 -7.34 12.54
N GLN A 6 -8.11 -6.44 11.56
CA GLN A 6 -9.05 -5.33 11.43
C GLN A 6 -10.48 -5.83 11.14
N LEU A 7 -10.64 -6.80 10.24
CA LEU A 7 -11.93 -7.42 9.97
C LEU A 7 -12.46 -8.19 11.19
N GLY A 8 -11.59 -8.91 11.91
CA GLY A 8 -11.97 -9.58 13.16
C GLY A 8 -12.49 -8.62 14.22
N ASN A 9 -11.79 -7.50 14.44
CA ASN A 9 -12.22 -6.47 15.38
C ASN A 9 -13.54 -5.81 14.94
N PHE A 10 -13.70 -5.57 13.64
CA PHE A 10 -14.95 -5.04 13.11
C PHE A 10 -16.13 -5.99 13.33
N SER A 11 -15.94 -7.30 13.10
CA SER A 11 -16.94 -8.34 13.39
C SER A 11 -17.31 -8.37 14.88
N ALA A 12 -16.33 -8.35 15.79
CA ALA A 12 -16.58 -8.33 17.23
C ALA A 12 -17.41 -7.09 17.66
N ASN A 13 -17.09 -5.91 17.14
CA ASN A 13 -17.85 -4.69 17.41
C ASN A 13 -19.31 -4.76 16.93
N LEU A 14 -19.59 -5.53 15.87
CA LEU A 14 -20.95 -5.75 15.37
C LEU A 14 -21.75 -6.72 16.25
N GLU A 15 -21.08 -7.65 16.93
CA GLU A 15 -21.74 -8.55 17.89
C GLU A 15 -22.15 -7.84 19.17
N ASP A 16 -21.37 -6.85 19.61
CA ASP A 16 -21.68 -6.00 20.77
C ASP A 16 -22.85 -5.02 20.51
N PHE A 17 -23.31 -4.89 19.26
CA PHE A 17 -24.40 -3.98 18.91
C PHE A 17 -25.75 -4.48 19.45
N ASN A 18 -26.17 -3.94 20.61
CA ASN A 18 -27.40 -4.30 21.30
C ASN A 18 -28.44 -3.17 21.29
N THR A 19 -29.59 -3.40 20.62
CA THR A 19 -30.70 -2.44 20.54
C THR A 19 -31.81 -2.67 21.57
N SER A 20 -31.69 -3.68 22.45
CA SER A 20 -32.76 -4.10 23.37
C SER A 20 -33.19 -2.99 24.33
N ALA A 21 -32.23 -2.24 24.89
CA ALA A 21 -32.50 -1.15 25.82
C ALA A 21 -33.36 -0.05 25.18
N VAL A 22 -33.06 0.30 23.92
CA VAL A 22 -33.82 1.30 23.16
C VAL A 22 -35.23 0.80 22.89
N THR A 23 -35.38 -0.45 22.42
CA THR A 23 -36.70 -1.05 22.19
C THR A 23 -37.53 -1.15 23.48
N GLN A 24 -36.90 -1.41 24.63
CA GLN A 24 -37.59 -1.50 25.91
C GLN A 24 -38.09 -0.14 26.39
N GLN A 25 -37.26 0.92 26.30
CA GLN A 25 -37.70 2.29 26.59
C GLN A 25 -38.87 2.68 25.68
N MET A 26 -38.81 2.25 24.42
CA MET A 26 -39.87 2.49 23.46
C MET A 26 -41.23 1.94 23.90
N ASN A 27 -41.25 0.69 24.32
CA ASN A 27 -42.46 0.02 24.80
C ASN A 27 -43.04 0.72 26.05
N SER A 28 -42.19 1.27 26.91
CA SER A 28 -42.64 1.99 28.10
C SER A 28 -43.44 3.26 27.79
N VAL A 29 -43.08 3.97 26.72
CA VAL A 29 -43.79 5.19 26.29
C VAL A 29 -45.15 4.86 25.70
N TYR A 30 -45.30 3.73 25.00
CA TYR A 30 -46.59 3.26 24.49
C TYR A 30 -47.59 2.90 25.61
N LEU A 31 -47.12 2.64 26.83
CA LEU A 31 -47.98 2.34 27.98
C LEU A 31 -48.55 3.59 28.66
N ILE A 32 -48.06 4.79 28.31
CA ILE A 32 -48.54 6.04 28.90
C ILE A 32 -49.95 6.33 28.38
N ASN A 33 -50.93 6.38 29.28
CA ASN A 33 -52.30 6.76 28.98
C ASN A 33 -52.77 7.85 29.96
N LEU A 34 -52.65 9.10 29.53
CA LEU A 34 -53.09 10.26 30.32
C LEU A 34 -54.60 10.46 30.28
N ASN A 35 -55.30 9.90 29.28
CA ASN A 35 -56.77 9.99 29.16
C ASN A 35 -57.45 9.34 30.37
N GLN A 36 -56.99 8.17 30.82
CA GLN A 36 -57.57 7.51 31.98
C GLN A 36 -57.44 8.35 33.26
N THR A 37 -56.31 9.06 33.42
CA THR A 37 -56.10 9.99 34.54
C THR A 37 -56.99 11.22 34.40
N ALA A 38 -57.09 11.78 33.20
CA ALA A 38 -57.98 12.91 32.90
C ALA A 38 -59.45 12.58 33.17
N ASP A 39 -59.89 11.35 32.88
CA ASP A 39 -61.27 10.90 33.15
C ASP A 39 -61.56 10.80 34.66
N LYS A 40 -60.60 10.29 35.45
CA LYS A 40 -60.70 10.28 36.91
C LYS A 40 -60.82 11.70 37.47
N ILE A 41 -60.00 12.63 36.98
CA ILE A 41 -60.02 14.05 37.38
C ILE A 41 -61.35 14.70 36.98
N THR A 42 -61.85 14.42 35.77
CA THR A 42 -63.15 14.91 35.30
C THR A 42 -64.29 14.42 36.19
N ASN A 43 -64.25 13.15 36.62
CA ASN A 43 -65.27 12.61 37.52
C ASN A 43 -65.20 13.22 38.93
N LEU A 44 -63.99 13.45 39.47
CA LEU A 44 -63.79 14.19 40.72
C LEU A 44 -64.34 15.62 40.65
N SER A 45 -64.13 16.31 39.53
CA SER A 45 -64.68 17.65 39.28
C SER A 45 -66.22 17.68 39.38
N LYS A 46 -66.91 16.64 38.91
CA LYS A 46 -68.39 16.56 38.95
C LYS A 46 -68.96 16.50 40.36
N VAL A 47 -68.24 15.91 41.31
CA VAL A 47 -68.66 15.75 42.72
C VAL A 47 -68.24 16.93 43.61
N GLN A 48 -67.43 17.85 43.09
CA GLN A 48 -66.90 18.98 43.85
C GLN A 48 -67.93 20.09 44.02
N THR A 49 -68.07 20.59 45.25
CA THR A 49 -69.02 21.64 45.62
C THR A 49 -68.44 23.05 45.41
N ASN A 50 -67.12 23.21 45.53
CA ASN A 50 -66.44 24.48 45.28
C ASN A 50 -66.27 24.73 43.77
N SER A 51 -66.87 25.80 43.26
CA SER A 51 -66.86 26.14 41.83
C SER A 51 -65.46 26.38 41.26
N ASN A 52 -64.56 27.00 42.02
CA ASN A 52 -63.20 27.28 41.59
C ASN A 52 -62.39 25.99 41.46
N ILE A 53 -62.46 25.10 42.45
CA ILE A 53 -61.77 23.80 42.42
C ILE A 53 -62.32 22.92 41.28
N LYS A 54 -63.64 22.94 41.09
CA LYS A 54 -64.31 22.23 39.99
C LYS A 54 -63.74 22.65 38.63
N GLN A 55 -63.61 23.97 38.41
CA GLN A 55 -63.09 24.51 37.16
C GLN A 55 -61.60 24.16 36.98
N GLN A 56 -60.77 24.34 38.01
CA GLN A 56 -59.35 23.96 37.97
C GLN A 56 -59.14 22.49 37.62
N LEU A 57 -59.92 21.57 38.21
CA LEU A 57 -59.87 20.14 37.88
C LEU A 57 -60.25 19.87 36.41
N SER A 58 -61.28 20.57 35.90
CA SER A 58 -61.70 20.44 34.50
C SER A 58 -60.63 20.95 33.53
N ASP A 59 -59.98 22.07 33.85
CA ASP A 59 -58.91 22.64 33.06
C ASP A 59 -57.69 21.71 33.03
N GLU A 60 -57.32 21.13 34.18
CA GLU A 60 -56.19 20.20 34.28
C GLU A 60 -56.45 18.89 33.53
N ALA A 61 -57.67 18.35 33.62
CA ALA A 61 -58.07 17.21 32.79
C ALA A 61 -58.00 17.52 31.29
N THR A 62 -58.35 18.74 30.89
CA THR A 62 -58.27 19.19 29.48
C THR A 62 -56.81 19.27 29.02
N LYS A 63 -55.91 19.82 29.83
CA LYS A 63 -54.47 19.85 29.53
C LYS A 63 -53.90 18.44 29.39
N LEU A 64 -54.26 17.50 30.26
CA LEU A 64 -53.81 16.10 30.15
C LEU A 64 -54.24 15.46 28.83
N ARG A 65 -55.48 15.72 28.38
CA ARG A 65 -55.95 15.24 27.07
C ARG A 65 -55.21 15.89 25.91
N GLN A 66 -54.88 17.18 26.00
CA GLN A 66 -54.06 17.85 25.00
C GLN A 66 -52.64 17.27 24.93
N ILE A 67 -52.03 16.95 26.07
CA ILE A 67 -50.72 16.28 26.11
C ILE A 67 -50.82 14.88 25.48
N GLN A 68 -51.85 14.10 25.82
CA GLN A 68 -52.08 12.78 25.20
C GLN A 68 -52.21 12.89 23.67
N ALA A 69 -53.01 13.83 23.18
CA ALA A 69 -53.15 14.07 21.75
C ALA A 69 -51.81 14.48 21.10
N GLY A 70 -51.00 15.27 21.79
CA GLY A 70 -49.64 15.63 21.35
C GLY A 70 -48.70 14.42 21.26
N ILE A 71 -48.78 13.49 22.22
CA ILE A 71 -48.01 12.23 22.20
C ILE A 71 -48.44 11.37 21.00
N GLU A 72 -49.74 11.19 20.78
CA GLU A 72 -50.26 10.37 19.69
C GLU A 72 -49.93 10.93 18.30
N THR A 73 -49.97 12.25 18.16
CA THR A 73 -49.74 12.91 16.85
C THR A 73 -48.26 13.11 16.51
N ASN A 74 -47.40 13.34 17.51
CA ASN A 74 -45.99 13.66 17.26
C ASN A 74 -45.04 12.53 17.67
N ILE A 75 -45.25 11.93 18.84
CA ILE A 75 -44.32 10.95 19.40
C ILE A 75 -44.54 9.57 18.77
N TYR A 76 -45.78 9.08 18.68
CA TYR A 76 -46.05 7.74 18.13
C TYR A 76 -45.55 7.52 16.68
N PRO A 77 -45.68 8.48 15.74
CA PRO A 77 -45.11 8.33 14.41
C PRO A 77 -43.58 8.28 14.41
N GLN A 78 -42.92 9.13 15.21
CA GLN A 78 -41.46 9.12 15.37
C GLN A 78 -40.98 7.80 15.96
N MET A 79 -41.74 7.27 16.93
CA MET A 79 -41.54 5.96 17.50
C MET A 79 -41.62 4.86 16.43
N LYS A 80 -42.70 4.83 15.64
CA LYS A 80 -42.81 3.85 14.55
C LYS A 80 -41.63 3.92 13.58
N ASN A 81 -41.18 5.12 13.22
CA ASN A 81 -40.02 5.32 12.35
C ASN A 81 -38.74 4.82 13.01
N LEU A 82 -38.50 5.15 14.28
CA LEU A 82 -37.33 4.69 15.04
C LEU A 82 -37.31 3.15 15.14
N ASN A 83 -38.45 2.50 15.34
CA ASN A 83 -38.55 1.04 15.40
C ASN A 83 -38.21 0.41 14.05
N SER A 84 -38.68 1.02 12.95
CA SER A 84 -38.32 0.62 11.59
C SER A 84 -36.82 0.76 11.33
N SER A 85 -36.21 1.89 11.75
CA SER A 85 -34.77 2.14 11.62
C SER A 85 -33.95 1.15 12.44
N ILE A 86 -34.36 0.83 13.67
CA ILE A 86 -33.71 -0.17 14.52
C ILE A 86 -33.75 -1.55 13.87
N ASN A 87 -34.89 -1.95 13.31
CA ASN A 87 -35.02 -3.24 12.63
C ASN A 87 -34.15 -3.32 11.37
N THR A 88 -34.15 -2.26 10.57
CA THR A 88 -33.27 -2.15 9.39
C THR A 88 -31.81 -2.25 9.80
N LEU A 89 -31.39 -1.49 10.81
CA LEU A 89 -30.02 -1.50 11.32
C LEU A 89 -29.63 -2.89 11.83
N ARG A 90 -30.51 -3.58 12.57
CA ARG A 90 -30.29 -4.95 13.05
C ARG A 90 -30.11 -5.95 11.91
N LEU A 91 -30.87 -5.82 10.82
CA LEU A 91 -30.71 -6.66 9.62
C LEU A 91 -29.37 -6.38 8.93
N THR A 92 -29.03 -5.11 8.73
CA THR A 92 -27.76 -4.69 8.13
C THR A 92 -26.57 -5.17 8.94
N THR A 93 -26.60 -5.05 10.27
CA THR A 93 -25.55 -5.55 11.17
C THR A 93 -25.34 -7.05 11.00
N ARG A 94 -26.41 -7.85 10.95
CA ARG A 94 -26.32 -9.30 10.76
C ARG A 94 -25.74 -9.67 9.40
N GLN A 95 -26.24 -9.02 8.34
CA GLN A 95 -25.75 -9.26 6.99
C GLN A 95 -24.26 -8.90 6.89
N THR A 96 -23.88 -7.75 7.45
CA THR A 96 -22.49 -7.30 7.48
C THR A 96 -21.60 -8.28 8.25
N ASN A 97 -22.03 -8.77 9.42
CA ASN A 97 -21.26 -9.76 10.16
C ASN A 97 -21.05 -11.06 9.36
N GLY A 98 -22.09 -11.53 8.65
CA GLY A 98 -22.00 -12.68 7.75
C GLY A 98 -20.99 -12.46 6.62
N THR A 99 -21.10 -11.33 5.91
CA THR A 99 -20.17 -10.97 4.83
C THR A 99 -18.73 -10.87 5.32
N VAL A 100 -18.49 -10.26 6.48
CA VAL A 100 -17.16 -10.14 7.08
C VAL A 100 -16.59 -11.53 7.39
N GLY A 101 -17.41 -12.45 7.92
CA GLY A 101 -17.00 -13.83 8.15
C GLY A 101 -16.60 -14.58 6.88
N GLU A 102 -17.38 -14.43 5.79
CA GLU A 102 -17.07 -15.02 4.48
C GLU A 102 -15.77 -14.47 3.89
N VAL A 103 -15.56 -13.15 3.97
CA VAL A 103 -14.32 -12.51 3.52
C VAL A 103 -13.14 -12.99 4.36
N LEU A 104 -13.28 -13.08 5.68
CA LEU A 104 -12.23 -13.55 6.58
C LEU A 104 -11.81 -14.99 6.27
N SER A 105 -12.80 -15.85 5.98
CA SER A 105 -12.58 -17.24 5.54
C SER A 105 -11.87 -17.30 4.20
N SER A 106 -12.34 -16.54 3.20
CA SER A 106 -11.76 -16.51 1.85
C SER A 106 -10.33 -15.98 1.85
N VAL A 107 -10.07 -14.90 2.60
CA VAL A 107 -8.72 -14.36 2.79
C VAL A 107 -7.82 -15.36 3.52
N GLY A 108 -8.35 -16.08 4.51
CA GLY A 108 -7.64 -17.17 5.18
C GLY A 108 -7.22 -18.27 4.21
N ALA A 109 -8.17 -18.80 3.42
CA ALA A 109 -7.90 -19.83 2.43
C ALA A 109 -6.89 -19.37 1.36
N ALA A 110 -7.01 -18.13 0.87
CA ALA A 110 -6.06 -17.56 -0.08
C ALA A 110 -4.65 -17.43 0.53
N GLN A 111 -4.55 -16.98 1.78
CA GLN A 111 -3.29 -16.87 2.50
C GLN A 111 -2.63 -18.24 2.70
N ASP A 112 -3.40 -19.27 3.06
CA ASP A 112 -2.90 -20.63 3.26
C ASP A 112 -2.46 -21.25 1.93
N PHE A 113 -3.22 -21.02 0.86
CA PHE A 113 -2.85 -21.42 -0.49
C PHE A 113 -1.52 -20.80 -0.91
N LEU A 114 -1.36 -19.48 -0.72
CA LEU A 114 -0.13 -18.77 -1.04
C LEU A 114 1.04 -19.28 -0.19
N ASN A 115 0.89 -19.37 1.13
CA ASN A 115 1.97 -19.80 2.02
C ASN A 115 2.44 -21.23 1.71
N THR A 116 1.52 -22.12 1.33
CA THR A 116 1.83 -23.53 1.07
C THR A 116 2.34 -23.76 -0.35
N ASN A 117 1.72 -23.13 -1.35
CA ASN A 117 1.95 -23.47 -2.76
C ASN A 117 2.87 -22.51 -3.49
N THR A 118 3.15 -21.30 -2.97
CA THR A 118 3.98 -20.31 -3.69
C THR A 118 5.36 -20.87 -4.05
N THR A 119 6.02 -21.56 -3.13
CA THR A 119 7.35 -22.15 -3.41
C THR A 119 7.29 -23.19 -4.52
N GLN A 120 6.24 -24.02 -4.55
CA GLN A 120 6.08 -25.01 -5.61
C GLN A 120 5.70 -24.36 -6.95
N ILE A 121 4.81 -23.37 -6.96
CA ILE A 121 4.40 -22.65 -8.17
C ILE A 121 5.61 -21.93 -8.78
N VAL A 122 6.36 -21.17 -7.98
CA VAL A 122 7.56 -20.46 -8.45
C VAL A 122 8.57 -21.47 -8.99
N LYS A 123 8.81 -22.58 -8.29
CA LYS A 123 9.74 -23.62 -8.75
C LYS A 123 9.30 -24.25 -10.08
N THR A 124 8.01 -24.53 -10.24
CA THR A 124 7.44 -25.14 -11.45
C THR A 124 7.50 -24.18 -12.63
N GLU A 125 7.03 -22.94 -12.46
CA GLU A 125 7.07 -21.93 -13.52
C GLU A 125 8.50 -21.55 -13.90
N SER A 126 9.40 -21.44 -12.92
CA SER A 126 10.83 -21.17 -13.19
C SER A 126 11.48 -22.31 -13.98
N ARG A 127 11.18 -23.58 -13.64
CA ARG A 127 11.66 -24.73 -14.41
C ARG A 127 11.11 -24.73 -15.82
N ARG A 128 9.81 -24.50 -16.00
CA ARG A 128 9.17 -24.42 -17.31
C ARG A 128 9.81 -23.35 -18.19
N PHE A 129 10.11 -22.18 -17.61
CA PHE A 129 10.84 -21.13 -18.31
C PHE A 129 12.26 -21.59 -18.72
N LEU A 130 13.03 -22.16 -17.80
CA LEU A 130 14.37 -22.66 -18.09
C LEU A 130 14.37 -23.75 -19.16
N ASP A 131 13.46 -24.71 -19.09
CA ASP A 131 13.34 -25.80 -20.07
C ASP A 131 13.00 -25.24 -21.46
N CYS A 132 12.14 -24.22 -21.54
CA CYS A 132 11.82 -23.54 -22.79
C CYS A 132 13.05 -22.82 -23.37
N GLN A 133 13.79 -22.06 -22.57
CA GLN A 133 15.00 -21.37 -23.01
C GLN A 133 16.09 -22.36 -23.44
N LEU A 134 16.34 -23.39 -22.64
CA LEU A 134 17.31 -24.44 -22.95
C LEU A 134 16.90 -25.22 -24.21
N GLY A 135 15.61 -25.39 -24.46
CA GLY A 135 15.09 -25.98 -25.70
C GLY A 135 15.54 -25.19 -26.94
N TYR A 136 15.42 -23.86 -26.91
CA TYR A 136 15.91 -23.00 -28.00
C TYR A 136 17.43 -23.09 -28.18
N PHE A 137 18.19 -23.02 -27.09
CA PHE A 137 19.64 -23.17 -27.14
C PHE A 137 20.05 -24.53 -27.71
N THR A 138 19.42 -25.61 -27.27
CA THR A 138 19.71 -26.97 -27.73
C THR A 138 19.37 -27.12 -29.22
N ALA A 139 18.24 -26.57 -29.66
CA ALA A 139 17.87 -26.57 -31.07
C ALA A 139 18.88 -25.79 -31.92
N PHE A 140 19.32 -24.62 -31.44
CA PHE A 140 20.33 -23.81 -32.10
C PHE A 140 21.69 -24.51 -32.15
N THR A 141 22.16 -25.10 -31.05
CA THR A 141 23.44 -25.82 -31.03
C THR A 141 23.40 -27.05 -31.92
N ASN A 142 22.28 -27.78 -31.97
CA ASN A 142 22.10 -28.91 -32.88
C ASN A 142 22.11 -28.46 -34.34
N TRP A 143 21.38 -27.39 -34.66
CA TRP A 143 21.40 -26.79 -36.00
C TRP A 143 22.81 -26.33 -36.40
N ALA A 144 23.49 -25.58 -35.52
CA ALA A 144 24.83 -25.07 -35.77
C ALA A 144 25.84 -26.21 -35.96
N SER A 145 25.79 -27.24 -35.10
CA SER A 145 26.63 -28.43 -35.23
C SER A 145 26.38 -29.15 -36.56
N LEU A 146 25.12 -29.31 -36.97
CA LEU A 146 24.76 -29.96 -38.22
C LEU A 146 25.22 -29.14 -39.44
N THR A 147 24.99 -27.83 -39.45
CA THR A 147 25.45 -26.95 -40.52
C THR A 147 26.98 -26.92 -40.61
N ILE A 148 27.69 -26.82 -39.49
CA ILE A 148 29.16 -26.82 -39.47
C ILE A 148 29.71 -28.16 -39.98
N THR A 149 29.16 -29.29 -39.55
CA THR A 149 29.68 -30.61 -39.94
C THR A 149 29.27 -31.06 -41.33
N GLN A 150 28.03 -30.77 -41.76
CA GLN A 150 27.48 -31.29 -43.02
C GLN A 150 27.57 -30.31 -44.19
N GLU A 151 27.38 -29.00 -43.97
CA GLU A 151 27.36 -28.01 -45.06
C GLU A 151 28.72 -27.31 -45.23
N VAL A 152 29.36 -26.95 -44.11
CA VAL A 152 30.62 -26.20 -44.11
C VAL A 152 31.84 -27.13 -44.07
N GLY A 153 31.77 -28.22 -43.30
CA GLY A 153 32.86 -29.18 -43.08
C GLY A 153 33.22 -30.04 -44.28
N ARG A 154 32.35 -30.17 -45.28
CA ARG A 154 32.60 -30.93 -46.52
C ARG A 154 33.44 -30.15 -47.54
N CYS A 155 33.55 -28.83 -47.39
CA CYS A 155 34.39 -27.97 -48.23
C CYS A 155 35.75 -27.78 -47.55
N GLY A 156 36.76 -28.58 -47.93
CA GLY A 156 38.09 -28.63 -47.27
C GLY A 156 38.74 -27.27 -46.90
N PRO A 157 38.76 -26.26 -47.80
CA PRO A 157 39.31 -24.94 -47.47
C PRO A 157 38.50 -24.17 -46.40
N LEU A 158 37.19 -24.39 -46.38
CA LEU A 158 36.25 -23.69 -45.48
C LEU A 158 36.24 -24.33 -44.08
N ALA A 159 36.38 -25.65 -44.00
CA ALA A 159 36.57 -26.37 -42.74
C ALA A 159 37.85 -25.90 -42.00
N GLY A 160 38.95 -25.71 -42.74
CA GLY A 160 40.20 -25.18 -42.18
C GLY A 160 40.08 -23.72 -41.69
N ALA A 161 39.28 -22.90 -42.36
CA ALA A 161 39.00 -21.53 -41.93
C ALA A 161 38.19 -21.50 -40.61
N VAL A 162 37.15 -22.32 -40.48
CA VAL A 162 36.34 -22.41 -39.24
C VAL A 162 37.17 -22.90 -38.06
N GLN A 163 38.01 -23.91 -38.27
CA GLN A 163 38.89 -24.43 -37.21
C GLN A 163 39.96 -23.41 -36.79
N SER A 164 40.44 -22.59 -37.73
CA SER A 164 41.35 -21.48 -37.44
C SER A 164 40.65 -20.35 -36.67
N LEU A 165 39.38 -20.07 -37.00
CA LEU A 165 38.57 -19.11 -36.25
C LEU A 165 38.35 -19.59 -34.82
N ASP A 166 38.02 -20.85 -34.58
CA ASP A 166 37.80 -21.37 -33.22
C ASP A 166 39.03 -21.15 -32.31
N VAL A 167 40.23 -21.48 -32.80
CA VAL A 167 41.49 -21.22 -32.09
C VAL A 167 41.72 -19.71 -31.91
N MET A 168 41.42 -18.88 -32.92
CA MET A 168 41.58 -17.42 -32.83
C MET A 168 40.60 -16.78 -31.84
N PHE A 169 39.34 -17.22 -31.82
CA PHE A 169 38.31 -16.72 -30.91
C PHE A 169 38.60 -17.12 -29.46
N CYS A 170 38.98 -18.38 -29.23
CA CYS A 170 39.24 -18.90 -27.90
C CYS A 170 40.48 -18.27 -27.26
N TYR A 171 41.57 -18.10 -28.01
CA TYR A 171 42.80 -17.51 -27.49
C TYR A 171 42.75 -15.98 -27.54
N SER A 172 42.55 -15.39 -28.72
CA SER A 172 42.71 -13.94 -28.89
C SER A 172 41.58 -13.12 -28.26
N ILE A 173 40.33 -13.56 -28.32
CA ILE A 173 39.22 -12.74 -27.81
C ILE A 173 39.04 -12.91 -26.30
N VAL A 174 39.08 -14.15 -25.80
CA VAL A 174 38.89 -14.41 -24.36
C VAL A 174 40.06 -13.84 -23.55
N GLU A 175 41.31 -14.03 -23.99
CA GLU A 175 42.46 -13.41 -23.30
C GLU A 175 42.46 -11.89 -23.42
N SER A 176 42.11 -11.33 -24.59
CA SER A 176 42.03 -9.87 -24.76
C SER A 176 40.93 -9.25 -23.91
N LEU A 177 39.77 -9.90 -23.77
CA LEU A 177 38.70 -9.45 -22.90
C LEU A 177 39.13 -9.53 -21.43
N ASN A 178 39.79 -10.61 -21.02
CA ASN A 178 40.33 -10.72 -19.66
C ASN A 178 41.36 -9.64 -19.36
N ALA A 179 42.29 -9.36 -20.28
CA ALA A 179 43.27 -8.28 -20.15
C ALA A 179 42.61 -6.89 -20.14
N PHE A 180 41.58 -6.69 -20.96
CA PHE A 180 40.79 -5.45 -21.00
C PHE A 180 40.09 -5.21 -19.66
N TRP A 181 39.38 -6.20 -19.12
CA TRP A 181 38.68 -6.08 -17.84
C TRP A 181 39.65 -5.89 -16.66
N PHE A 182 40.81 -6.53 -16.70
CA PHE A 182 41.87 -6.33 -15.71
C PHE A 182 42.43 -4.90 -15.73
N SER A 183 42.74 -4.38 -16.93
CA SER A 183 43.20 -3.00 -17.12
C SER A 183 42.14 -1.97 -16.69
N LEU A 184 40.88 -2.19 -17.05
CA LEU A 184 39.77 -1.33 -16.67
C LEU A 184 39.58 -1.29 -15.13
N GLY A 185 39.69 -2.45 -14.47
CA GLY A 185 39.66 -2.53 -13.01
C GLY A 185 40.77 -1.71 -12.36
N TRP A 186 42.00 -1.81 -12.87
CA TRP A 186 43.15 -1.07 -12.34
C TRP A 186 43.02 0.45 -12.55
N CYS A 187 42.52 0.88 -13.71
CA CYS A 187 42.20 2.28 -13.99
C CYS A 187 41.16 2.83 -13.00
N LEU A 188 40.10 2.09 -12.71
CA LEU A 188 39.06 2.51 -11.76
C LEU A 188 39.62 2.64 -10.33
N ILE A 189 40.49 1.71 -9.91
CA ILE A 189 41.13 1.75 -8.58
C ILE A 189 41.95 3.03 -8.40
N PHE A 190 42.71 3.46 -9.41
CA PHE A 190 43.48 4.71 -9.34
C PHE A 190 42.65 5.98 -9.59
N PHE A 191 41.53 5.86 -10.30
CA PHE A 191 40.66 7.00 -10.58
C PHE A 191 39.92 7.49 -9.32
N ILE A 192 39.50 6.59 -8.44
CA ILE A 192 38.82 6.92 -7.17
C ILE A 192 39.66 7.87 -6.27
N PRO A 193 40.92 7.56 -5.89
CA PRO A 193 41.73 8.48 -5.08
C PRO A 193 42.06 9.77 -5.83
N SER A 194 42.22 9.72 -7.16
CA SER A 194 42.46 10.90 -7.99
C SER A 194 41.28 11.90 -7.93
N ILE A 195 40.03 11.42 -8.01
CA ILE A 195 38.85 12.27 -7.85
C ILE A 195 38.79 12.89 -6.44
N ILE A 196 39.04 12.09 -5.39
CA ILE A 196 38.99 12.56 -4.00
C ILE A 196 40.03 13.69 -3.78
N CYS A 197 41.26 13.48 -4.26
CA CYS A 197 42.32 14.49 -4.23
C CYS A 197 41.93 15.74 -5.01
N SER A 198 41.35 15.58 -6.20
CA SER A 198 40.91 16.69 -7.05
C SER A 198 39.84 17.55 -6.37
N ILE A 199 38.85 16.93 -5.70
CA ILE A 199 37.79 17.66 -4.97
C ILE A 199 38.37 18.41 -3.75
N LYS A 200 39.29 17.77 -3.01
CA LYS A 200 39.95 18.40 -1.85
C LYS A 200 40.81 19.58 -2.28
N LEU A 201 41.59 19.44 -3.36
CA LEU A 201 42.37 20.51 -3.95
C LEU A 201 41.49 21.64 -4.49
N ALA A 202 40.37 21.34 -5.17
CA ALA A 202 39.44 22.37 -5.64
C ALA A 202 38.88 23.22 -4.47
N LYS A 203 38.61 22.60 -3.32
CA LYS A 203 38.16 23.31 -2.12
C LYS A 203 39.26 24.19 -1.50
N TYR A 204 40.52 23.71 -1.50
CA TYR A 204 41.68 24.50 -1.04
C TYR A 204 42.02 25.64 -2.00
N TYR A 205 42.00 25.39 -3.31
CA TYR A 205 42.21 26.40 -4.34
C TYR A 205 41.17 27.52 -4.26
N ARG A 206 39.89 27.17 -4.02
CA ARG A 206 38.84 28.18 -3.76
C ARG A 206 39.10 29.00 -2.49
N ARG A 207 39.61 28.39 -1.41
CA ARG A 207 39.96 29.13 -0.17
C ARG A 207 41.17 30.05 -0.36
N MET A 208 42.17 29.64 -1.14
CA MET A 208 43.35 30.47 -1.44
C MET A 208 42.96 31.77 -2.15
N LYS A 209 41.99 31.72 -3.08
CA LYS A 209 41.47 32.92 -3.76
C LYS A 209 40.76 33.91 -2.81
N HIS A 210 40.22 33.45 -1.68
CA HIS A 210 39.63 34.31 -0.66
C HIS A 210 40.64 34.76 0.41
N SER A 211 41.81 34.13 0.50
CA SER A 211 42.89 34.51 1.46
C SER A 211 43.88 35.51 0.89
N ASN A 212 43.93 35.72 -0.44
CA ASN A 212 44.72 36.79 -1.06
C ASN A 212 44.09 38.19 -0.91
N GLY A 213 43.16 38.36 0.02
CA GLY A 213 42.53 39.63 0.37
C GLY A 213 43.18 40.33 1.56
N LYS A 214 44.49 40.20 1.73
CA LYS A 214 45.41 41.02 2.55
C LYS A 214 46.69 40.22 2.69
N ASP A 215 47.72 40.61 1.95
CA ASP A 215 49.10 40.69 2.41
C ASP A 215 49.97 41.02 1.18
N ASP A 216 50.22 42.32 1.05
CA ASP A 216 51.19 42.92 0.16
C ASP A 216 52.57 42.33 0.44
N ASN A 217 53.13 41.54 -0.48
CA ASN A 217 54.57 41.36 -0.57
C ASN A 217 54.95 41.03 -2.03
N HIS A 218 55.63 41.99 -2.65
CA HIS A 218 56.29 41.88 -3.94
C HIS A 218 57.10 40.59 -4.05
N ILE A 219 56.79 39.75 -5.04
CA ILE A 219 57.73 38.75 -5.53
C ILE A 219 58.11 39.13 -6.95
N LEU A 220 59.32 39.69 -7.05
CA LEU A 220 60.04 40.02 -8.28
C LEU A 220 60.25 38.76 -9.12
N MET A 221 59.62 38.70 -10.29
CA MET A 221 59.88 37.64 -11.27
C MET A 221 61.15 37.98 -12.06
N SER A 222 62.29 37.38 -11.70
CA SER A 222 63.55 37.57 -12.43
C SER A 222 63.53 36.83 -13.77
N HIS A 223 63.92 37.55 -14.82
CA HIS A 223 63.98 37.16 -16.22
C HIS A 223 64.95 35.99 -16.48
N ILE A 224 64.53 34.97 -17.24
CA ILE A 224 65.39 33.85 -17.68
C ILE A 224 65.95 34.17 -19.08
N PRO A 225 67.28 34.15 -19.31
CA PRO A 225 67.83 34.42 -20.64
C PRO A 225 67.66 33.22 -21.58
N ARG A 226 67.25 33.47 -22.82
CA ARG A 226 67.18 32.45 -23.88
C ARG A 226 68.57 32.17 -24.47
N ALA A 227 68.87 30.88 -24.67
CA ALA A 227 70.07 30.42 -25.34
C ALA A 227 70.03 30.74 -26.85
N GLN A 228 71.17 31.20 -27.39
CA GLN A 228 71.40 31.40 -28.82
C GLN A 228 71.99 30.12 -29.42
N MET A 229 71.43 29.66 -30.55
CA MET A 229 71.89 28.47 -31.27
C MET A 229 73.12 28.84 -32.13
N LYS A 230 74.24 28.15 -31.94
CA LYS A 230 75.43 28.27 -32.78
C LYS A 230 75.31 27.30 -33.95
N VAL A 231 75.16 27.85 -35.16
CA VAL A 231 75.18 27.10 -36.41
C VAL A 231 76.64 26.82 -36.78
N ILE A 232 76.96 25.56 -37.04
CA ILE A 232 78.14 25.14 -37.83
C ILE A 232 77.59 24.25 -38.94
#